data_AF-A0A659UHM2-F1
#
_entry.id   AF-A0A659UHM2-F1
#
_cell.length_a   1.000
_cell.length_b   1.000
_cell.length_c   1.000
_cell.angle_alpha   90.00
_cell.angle_beta   90.00
_cell.angle_gamma   90.00
#
_symmetry.space_group_name_H-M   'P 1'
#
loop_
_entity.id
_entity.type
_entity.pdbx_description
1 polymer ?
#
loop_
_entity_poly.entity_id
_entity_poly.type
_entity_poly.pdbx_seq_one_letter_code
_entity_poly.pdbx_strand_id
1 'polypeptide(L)'
;ADLLTEYNLLEADLARPKVKENDFCGKAKHVEYRERAHQPAMLCTLVMTENTDSRGVARYPVGIMPVIDPESGETLVDELGRRSFTTSVAYGPTIGKNIALAYLPW
;
A
#
# COMPACT_ATOMS: atom_id res chain seq x y z
N ALA A 1 -9.25 2.02 6.79
CA ALA A 1 -9.42 2.83 5.58
C ALA A 1 -8.04 2.97 4.95
N ASP A 2 -7.93 2.73 3.64
CA ASP A 2 -6.62 2.60 2.95
C ASP A 2 -5.97 3.96 2.61
N LEU A 3 -6.71 5.05 2.80
CA LEU A 3 -6.24 6.42 2.66
C LEU A 3 -5.76 6.91 4.02
N LEU A 4 -4.47 6.75 4.29
CA LEU A 4 -3.83 7.22 5.52
C LEU A 4 -3.20 8.59 5.28
N THR A 5 -3.14 9.42 6.33
CA THR A 5 -2.62 10.80 6.24
C THR A 5 -1.14 10.91 5.91
N GLU A 6 -0.41 9.80 6.04
CA GLU A 6 1.02 9.70 5.77
C GLU A 6 1.34 9.51 4.28
N TYR A 7 0.32 9.24 3.45
CA TYR A 7 0.47 9.02 2.01
C TYR A 7 -0.27 10.10 1.21
N ASN A 8 0.28 10.42 0.05
CA ASN A 8 -0.28 11.40 -0.87
C ASN A 8 -1.15 10.77 -1.97
N LEU A 9 -1.85 11.60 -2.74
CA LEU A 9 -2.79 11.12 -3.76
C LEU A 9 -2.13 10.34 -4.91
N LEU A 10 -0.86 10.59 -5.21
CA LEU A 10 -0.13 9.82 -6.23
C LEU A 10 0.17 8.42 -5.70
N GLU A 11 0.60 8.32 -4.44
CA GLU A 11 0.89 7.03 -3.77
C GLU A 11 -0.36 6.15 -3.70
N ALA A 12 -1.54 6.74 -3.53
CA ALA A 12 -2.81 6.02 -3.51
C ALA A 12 -3.45 5.80 -4.89
N ASP A 13 -2.78 6.18 -5.99
CA ASP A 13 -3.32 6.17 -7.36
C ASP A 13 -4.68 6.89 -7.52
N LEU A 14 -4.87 7.97 -6.76
CA LEU A 14 -6.06 8.83 -6.80
C LEU A 14 -5.78 10.20 -7.44
N ALA A 15 -4.53 10.47 -7.82
CA ALA A 15 -4.15 11.71 -8.45
C ALA A 15 -4.83 11.87 -9.82
N ARG A 16 -5.48 13.02 -10.02
CA ARG A 16 -6.03 13.36 -11.33
C ARG A 16 -4.90 13.69 -12.32
N PRO A 17 -5.15 13.54 -13.64
CA PRO A 17 -4.16 13.91 -14.65
C PRO A 17 -3.74 15.39 -14.62
N LYS A 18 -4.63 16.29 -14.18
CA LYS A 18 -4.39 17.74 -14.11
C LYS A 18 -4.50 18.26 -12.68
N VAL A 19 -3.71 19.28 -12.37
CA VAL A 19 -3.84 20.06 -11.14
C VAL A 19 -4.86 21.19 -11.38
N LYS A 20 -5.74 21.44 -10.41
CA LYS A 20 -6.73 22.53 -10.50
C LYS A 20 -6.03 23.89 -10.48
N GLU A 21 -6.43 24.80 -11.38
CA GLU A 21 -5.85 26.15 -11.49
C GLU A 21 -6.11 27.02 -10.26
N ASN A 22 -7.31 26.98 -9.68
CA ASN A 22 -7.59 27.71 -8.43
C ASN A 22 -6.77 27.13 -7.27
N ASP A 23 -6.54 27.98 -6.27
CA ASP A 23 -5.87 27.56 -5.04
C ASP A 23 -6.74 26.59 -4.21
N PHE A 24 -6.08 25.72 -3.44
CA PHE A 24 -6.69 24.78 -2.51
C PHE A 24 -5.69 24.36 -1.41
N CYS A 25 -6.21 23.93 -0.27
CA CYS A 25 -5.38 23.48 0.85
C CYS A 25 -4.48 22.31 0.43
N GLY A 26 -3.16 22.47 0.59
CA GLY A 26 -2.18 21.46 0.20
C GLY A 26 -1.74 21.49 -1.27
N LYS A 27 -2.17 22.47 -2.07
CA LYS A 27 -1.80 22.59 -3.49
C LYS A 27 -0.30 22.59 -3.73
N ALA A 28 0.45 23.41 -2.99
CA ALA A 28 1.91 23.50 -3.14
C ALA A 28 2.59 22.15 -2.93
N LYS A 29 2.22 21.42 -1.87
CA LYS A 29 2.72 20.06 -1.61
C LYS A 29 2.28 19.05 -2.65
N HIS A 30 1.04 19.14 -3.13
CA HIS A 30 0.58 18.27 -4.21
C HIS A 30 1.41 18.45 -5.50
N VAL A 31 1.78 19.68 -5.85
CA VAL A 31 2.67 19.95 -7.00
C VAL A 31 4.06 19.36 -6.76
N GLU A 32 4.66 19.58 -5.59
CA GLU A 32 5.95 18.99 -5.20
C GLU A 32 5.94 17.45 -5.31
N TYR A 33 4.88 16.78 -4.88
CA TYR A 33 4.76 15.32 -5.01
C TYR A 33 4.74 14.86 -6.47
N ARG A 34 4.11 15.62 -7.37
CA ARG A 34 4.05 15.28 -8.81
C ARG A 34 5.38 15.42 -9.52
N GLU A 35 6.26 16.26 -9.02
CA GLU A 35 7.58 16.52 -9.61
C GLU A 35 8.62 15.45 -9.23
N ARG A 36 8.30 14.57 -8.27
CA ARG A 36 9.20 13.46 -7.90
C ARG A 36 9.36 12.50 -9.07
N ALA A 37 10.58 11.98 -9.24
CA ALA A 37 10.89 10.98 -10.26
C ALA A 37 10.12 9.67 -10.04
N HIS A 38 9.96 9.28 -8.78
CA HIS A 38 9.08 8.20 -8.32
C HIS A 38 8.42 8.60 -7.00
N GLN A 39 7.30 7.97 -6.69
CA GLN A 39 6.74 8.09 -5.35
C GLN A 39 7.48 7.16 -4.38
N PRO A 40 7.62 7.52 -3.09
CA PRO A 40 8.28 6.66 -2.10
C PRO A 40 7.61 5.29 -1.95
N ALA A 41 6.28 5.25 -2.03
CA ALA A 41 5.50 4.03 -1.96
C ALA A 41 4.25 4.11 -2.84
N MET A 42 3.72 2.96 -3.26
CA MET A 42 2.48 2.85 -4.02
C MET A 42 1.51 1.89 -3.34
N LEU A 43 0.23 2.26 -3.30
CA LEU A 43 -0.84 1.39 -2.83
C LEU A 43 -1.05 0.26 -3.83
N CYS A 44 -0.64 -0.94 -3.45
CA CYS A 44 -0.71 -2.14 -4.28
C CYS A 44 -1.80 -3.09 -3.80
N THR A 45 -2.38 -3.82 -4.75
CA THR A 45 -3.25 -4.97 -4.48
C THR A 45 -2.41 -6.24 -4.40
N LEU A 46 -2.51 -6.92 -3.27
CA LEU A 46 -1.86 -8.20 -3.01
C LEU A 46 -2.89 -9.33 -3.06
N VAL A 47 -2.51 -10.46 -3.64
CA VAL A 47 -3.32 -11.69 -3.62
C VAL A 47 -2.53 -12.76 -2.90
N MET A 48 -3.16 -13.37 -1.90
CA MET A 48 -2.54 -14.42 -1.11
C MET A 48 -2.57 -15.75 -1.88
N THR A 49 -1.38 -16.28 -2.15
CA THR A 49 -1.20 -17.52 -2.93
C THR A 49 -1.41 -18.76 -2.05
N GLU A 50 -0.87 -18.73 -0.83
CA GLU A 50 -0.92 -19.79 0.18
C GLU A 50 -1.10 -19.16 1.57
N ASN A 51 -1.75 -19.89 2.48
CA ASN A 51 -2.03 -19.45 3.85
C ASN A 51 -1.78 -20.55 4.90
N THR A 52 -1.03 -21.58 4.54
CA THR A 52 -0.70 -22.70 5.44
C THR A 52 0.57 -22.39 6.22
N ASP A 53 0.54 -22.50 7.55
CA ASP A 53 1.75 -22.32 8.36
C ASP A 53 2.71 -23.53 8.27
N SER A 54 3.89 -23.41 8.85
CA SER A 54 4.93 -24.46 8.85
C SER A 54 4.51 -25.78 9.52
N ARG A 55 3.38 -25.81 10.22
CA ARG A 55 2.80 -27.01 10.85
C ARG A 55 1.61 -27.57 10.06
N GLY A 56 1.32 -27.04 8.87
CA GLY A 56 0.20 -27.49 8.04
C GLY A 56 -1.15 -26.90 8.42
N VAL A 57 -1.20 -25.87 9.27
CA VAL A 57 -2.46 -25.25 9.72
C VAL A 57 -2.81 -24.07 8.82
N ALA A 58 -4.02 -24.07 8.24
CA ALA A 58 -4.54 -22.94 7.49
C ALA A 58 -4.76 -21.72 8.40
N ARG A 59 -4.20 -20.57 8.01
CA ARG A 59 -4.30 -19.29 8.71
C ARG A 59 -5.08 -18.31 7.86
N TYR A 60 -6.11 -17.70 8.43
CA TYR A 60 -6.93 -16.71 7.72
C TYR A 60 -6.63 -15.35 8.33
N PRO A 61 -5.83 -14.52 7.66
CA PRO A 61 -5.38 -13.29 8.27
C PRO A 61 -6.50 -12.26 8.37
N VAL A 62 -6.42 -11.45 9.42
CA VAL A 62 -7.37 -10.40 9.74
C VAL A 62 -6.58 -9.16 10.16
N GLY A 63 -6.98 -8.00 9.64
CA GLY A 63 -6.43 -6.71 10.05
C GLY A 63 -5.08 -6.36 9.42
N ILE A 64 -4.18 -5.84 10.24
CA ILE A 64 -2.91 -5.24 9.83
C ILE A 64 -1.79 -6.26 9.98
N MET A 65 -1.06 -6.52 8.90
CA MET A 65 0.09 -7.41 8.86
C MET A 65 1.29 -6.72 8.22
N PRO A 66 2.51 -6.91 8.73
CA PRO A 66 3.70 -6.41 8.05
C PRO A 66 3.89 -7.10 6.71
N VAL A 67 4.32 -6.35 5.70
CA VAL A 67 4.82 -6.92 4.44
C VAL A 67 6.30 -7.18 4.60
N ILE A 68 6.70 -8.45 4.54
CA ILE A 68 8.05 -8.91 4.84
C ILE A 68 8.76 -9.28 3.54
N ASP A 69 10.00 -8.84 3.40
CA ASP A 69 10.90 -9.34 2.36
C ASP A 69 11.30 -10.79 2.69
N PRO A 70 10.99 -11.78 1.82
CA PRO A 70 11.27 -13.18 2.11
C PRO A 70 12.78 -13.50 2.23
N GLU A 71 13.66 -12.68 1.65
CA GLU A 71 15.11 -12.93 1.72
C GLU A 71 15.71 -12.45 3.04
N SER A 72 15.42 -11.21 3.46
CA SER A 72 15.94 -10.65 4.70
C SER A 72 15.14 -10.99 5.95
N GLY A 73 13.84 -11.29 5.81
CA GLY A 73 12.91 -11.45 6.93
C GLY A 73 12.51 -10.12 7.59
N GLU A 74 12.92 -8.98 7.03
CA GLU A 74 12.60 -7.65 7.55
C GLU A 74 11.33 -7.09 6.93
N THR A 75 10.67 -6.17 7.65
CA THR A 75 9.53 -5.43 7.08
C THR A 75 10.04 -4.45 6.04
N LEU A 76 9.37 -4.38 4.89
CA LEU A 76 9.71 -3.40 3.86
C LEU A 76 9.55 -1.97 4.40
N VAL A 77 10.51 -1.10 4.09
CA VAL A 77 10.53 0.31 4.49
C VAL A 77 10.80 1.18 3.26
N ASP A 78 10.00 2.23 3.08
CA ASP A 78 10.23 3.18 1.98
C ASP A 78 11.30 4.23 2.31
N GLU A 79 11.65 5.06 1.32
CA GLU A 79 12.67 6.11 1.47
C GLU A 79 12.34 7.19 2.52
N LEU A 80 11.08 7.29 2.97
CA LEU A 80 10.66 8.19 4.04
C LEU A 80 10.67 7.52 5.42
N GLY A 81 11.07 6.24 5.49
CA GLY A 81 11.12 5.46 6.72
C GLY A 81 9.79 4.84 7.13
N ARG A 82 8.77 4.84 6.27
CA ARG A 82 7.45 4.25 6.59
C ARG A 82 7.48 2.76 6.33
N ARG A 83 6.95 1.97 7.28
CA ARG A 83 6.87 0.51 7.17
C ARG A 83 5.69 0.09 6.31
N SER A 84 5.87 -0.94 5.50
CA SER A 84 4.81 -1.53 4.69
C SER A 84 3.97 -2.50 5.52
N PHE A 85 2.66 -2.29 5.52
CA PHE A 85 1.70 -3.18 6.16
C PHE A 85 0.37 -3.19 5.41
N THR A 86 -0.41 -4.24 5.62
CA THR A 86 -1.75 -4.32 5.04
C THR A 86 -2.69 -3.31 5.68
N THR A 87 -3.29 -2.44 4.87
CA THR A 87 -4.28 -1.45 5.31
C THR A 87 -5.70 -2.02 5.35
N SER A 88 -5.95 -3.05 4.53
CA SER A 88 -7.18 -3.84 4.54
C SER A 88 -6.92 -5.24 3.97
N VAL A 89 -7.81 -6.17 4.31
CA VAL A 89 -7.85 -7.53 3.77
C VAL A 89 -9.29 -8.01 3.68
N ALA A 90 -9.64 -8.66 2.58
CA ALA A 90 -10.96 -9.24 2.36
C ALA A 90 -10.86 -10.50 1.49
N TYR A 91 -11.82 -11.41 1.65
CA TYR A 91 -11.95 -12.55 0.75
C TYR A 91 -12.73 -12.13 -0.51
N GLY A 92 -12.16 -12.37 -1.69
CA GLY A 92 -12.81 -12.14 -2.99
C GLY A 92 -13.40 -13.43 -3.53
N PRO A 93 -14.73 -13.67 -3.41
CA PRO A 93 -15.33 -14.97 -3.76
C PRO A 93 -15.19 -15.30 -5.24
N THR A 94 -15.21 -14.29 -6.12
CA THR A 94 -15.06 -14.45 -7.58
C THR A 94 -13.73 -15.09 -7.97
N ILE A 95 -12.66 -14.77 -7.25
CA ILE A 95 -11.32 -15.32 -7.53
C ILE A 95 -10.90 -16.41 -6.54
N GLY A 96 -11.71 -16.65 -5.50
CA GLY A 96 -11.44 -17.66 -4.48
C GLY A 96 -10.19 -17.39 -3.63
N LYS A 97 -9.82 -16.11 -3.44
CA LYS A 97 -8.57 -15.71 -2.77
C LYS A 97 -8.80 -14.57 -1.78
N ASN A 98 -7.94 -14.50 -0.77
CA ASN A 98 -7.81 -13.33 0.07
C ASN A 98 -7.00 -12.25 -0.67
N ILE A 99 -7.53 -11.04 -0.66
CA ILE A 99 -7.00 -9.86 -1.32
C ILE A 99 -6.68 -8.85 -0.23
N ALA A 100 -5.49 -8.26 -0.26
CA ALA A 100 -5.09 -7.21 0.66
C ALA A 100 -4.63 -5.95 -0.11
N LEU A 101 -4.69 -4.81 0.57
CA LEU A 101 -4.07 -3.57 0.12
C LEU A 101 -2.89 -3.24 1.03
N ALA A 102 -1.78 -2.80 0.47
CA ALA A 102 -0.61 -2.34 1.22
C ALA A 102 0.17 -1.31 0.39
N TYR A 103 0.78 -0.32 1.04
CA TYR A 103 1.75 0.55 0.39
C TYR A 103 3.09 -0.18 0.31
N LEU A 104 3.65 -0.32 -0.89
CA LEU A 104 4.95 -0.95 -1.15
C LEU A 104 5.97 0.08 -1.64
N PRO A 105 7.25 -0.01 -1.26
CA PRO A 105 8.30 0.87 -1.78
C PRO A 105 8.48 0.73 -3.30
N TRP A 106 9.01 1.79 -3.92
CA TRP A 106 9.41 1.81 -5.34
C TRP A 106 10.60 0.88 -5.65
#